data_AF-F0WFZ0-F1
#
_entry.id   AF-F0WFZ0-F1
#
_cell.length_a   1.000
_cell.length_b   1.000
_cell.length_c   1.000
_cell.angle_alpha   90.00
_cell.angle_beta   90.00
_cell.angle_gamma   90.00
#
_symmetry.space_group_name_H-M   'P 1'
#
loop_
_entity.id
_entity.type
_entity.pdbx_description
1 polymer ?
#
loop_
_entity_poly.entity_id
_entity_poly.type
_entity_poly.pdbx_seq_one_letter_code
_entity_poly.pdbx_strand_id
1 'polypeptide(L)'
;MTPNDRQKPGSPNRLLNGDVSNSNNQWDVEKHYSHTFEGDTYYTGWKLNWDSLQMLIERKELHITPTESSIDPQVHITKSPGLYSFSWSTDHEFYLHFGDDRGKQGDYAFREGHRKVELLGENYFGDLKFDPSEEATILPKEAYTGLKKALHGIRFTPRIDGRYEGKCKSIDALMKATKYEPLRHSLIIFLTEHYPLRIYYSTFLLRNGDTCIVDLIEGTKSFVLGCSFLKAYSVFVNTKGETRKFELGRTDKRNHAN
;
A
#
# COMPACT_ATOMS: atom_id res chain seq x y z
N MET A 1 39.67 -27.09 7.82
CA MET A 1 38.32 -26.56 7.60
C MET A 1 38.27 -25.20 8.26
N THR A 2 38.34 -24.14 7.45
CA THR A 2 38.33 -22.75 7.91
C THR A 2 36.90 -22.32 8.27
N PRO A 3 36.72 -21.47 9.29
CA PRO A 3 35.41 -20.91 9.59
C PRO A 3 34.97 -19.99 8.45
N ASN A 4 33.75 -20.21 7.99
CA ASN A 4 33.13 -19.42 6.94
C ASN A 4 32.88 -17.99 7.48
N ASP A 5 33.65 -17.02 7.00
CA ASP A 5 33.46 -15.60 7.28
C ASP A 5 32.10 -15.16 6.71
N ARG A 6 31.08 -15.16 7.58
CA ARG A 6 29.83 -14.43 7.32
C ARG A 6 30.19 -12.95 7.30
N GLN A 7 30.31 -12.39 6.11
CA GLN A 7 30.39 -10.94 5.90
C GLN A 7 29.24 -10.28 6.68
N LYS A 8 29.59 -9.46 7.68
CA LYS A 8 28.64 -8.58 8.34
C LYS A 8 28.04 -7.65 7.27
N PRO A 9 26.71 -7.54 7.16
CA PRO A 9 26.09 -6.66 6.20
C PRO A 9 26.57 -5.22 6.43
N GLY A 10 26.87 -4.53 5.34
CA GLY A 10 27.13 -3.10 5.37
C GLY A 10 25.92 -2.38 5.95
N SER A 11 26.15 -1.56 6.98
CA SER A 11 25.10 -0.83 7.68
C SER A 11 24.26 -0.01 6.67
N PRO A 12 22.92 -0.11 6.70
CA PRO A 12 22.03 0.59 5.77
C PRO A 12 22.13 2.13 5.87
N ASN A 13 22.79 2.65 6.91
CA ASN A 13 22.98 4.08 7.15
C ASN A 13 24.13 4.75 6.42
N ARG A 14 24.93 4.03 5.62
CA ARG A 14 26.04 4.67 4.89
C ARG A 14 25.59 5.58 3.73
N LEU A 15 24.29 5.76 3.52
CA LEU A 15 23.71 6.48 2.37
C LEU A 15 23.07 7.85 2.67
N LEU A 16 23.09 8.34 3.91
CA LEU A 16 22.60 9.70 4.21
C LEU A 16 23.72 10.74 4.43
N ASN A 17 24.99 10.35 4.30
CA ASN A 17 26.13 11.30 4.27
C ASN A 17 26.56 11.65 2.83
N GLY A 18 25.66 11.48 1.85
CA GLY A 18 25.87 12.06 0.53
C GLY A 18 25.48 13.53 0.57
N ASP A 19 26.46 14.42 0.45
CA ASP A 19 26.27 15.83 0.10
C ASP A 19 25.46 15.92 -1.21
N VAL A 20 24.13 15.93 -1.09
CA VAL A 20 23.22 16.29 -2.18
C VAL A 20 22.64 17.66 -1.80
N SER A 21 23.52 18.66 -1.79
CA SER A 21 23.16 20.06 -1.71
C SER A 21 22.60 20.50 -3.07
N ASN A 22 21.33 20.18 -3.36
CA ASN A 22 20.56 20.88 -4.39
C ASN A 22 19.06 20.51 -4.28
N SER A 23 18.31 21.24 -3.45
CA SER A 23 16.92 21.63 -3.78
C SER A 23 16.33 22.60 -2.73
N ASN A 24 15.60 23.61 -3.20
CA ASN A 24 14.86 24.63 -2.43
C ASN A 24 13.67 24.07 -1.61
N ASN A 25 13.70 22.81 -1.19
CA ASN A 25 12.58 22.12 -0.53
C ASN A 25 13.01 21.25 0.66
N GLN A 26 14.24 21.44 1.13
CA GLN A 26 14.74 20.74 2.31
C GLN A 26 14.12 21.35 3.57
N TRP A 27 13.44 20.53 4.37
CA TRP A 27 12.91 20.96 5.66
C TRP A 27 14.06 21.42 6.55
N ASP A 28 13.87 22.53 7.27
CA ASP A 28 14.87 22.98 8.21
C ASP A 28 14.75 22.15 9.51
N VAL A 29 15.59 21.12 9.58
CA VAL A 29 15.64 20.18 10.70
C VAL A 29 16.59 20.73 11.76
N GLU A 30 16.04 21.22 12.86
CA GLU A 30 16.82 21.68 14.02
C GLU A 30 17.58 20.53 14.69
N LYS A 31 16.95 19.35 14.75
CA LYS A 31 17.51 18.19 15.45
C LYS A 31 16.99 16.88 14.89
N HIS A 32 17.89 15.91 14.75
CA HIS A 32 17.52 14.51 14.51
C HIS A 32 17.51 13.72 15.83
N TYR A 33 16.47 12.94 16.04
CA TYR A 33 16.42 11.93 17.09
C TYR A 33 16.81 10.59 16.49
N SER A 34 17.78 9.91 17.10
CA SER A 34 18.23 8.61 16.65
C SER A 34 18.29 7.60 17.80
N HIS A 35 18.03 6.34 17.47
CA HIS A 35 18.11 5.21 18.38
C HIS A 35 18.95 4.11 17.75
N THR A 36 19.76 3.42 18.54
CA THR A 36 20.52 2.26 18.07
C THR A 36 19.78 0.98 18.44
N PHE A 37 19.51 0.13 17.45
CA PHE A 37 18.86 -1.16 17.61
C PHE A 37 19.67 -2.21 16.84
N GLU A 38 20.00 -3.33 17.49
CA GLU A 38 20.81 -4.43 16.91
C GLU A 38 22.14 -3.99 16.25
N GLY A 39 22.73 -2.89 16.71
CA GLY A 39 23.99 -2.37 16.20
C GLY A 39 23.86 -1.43 15.00
N ASP A 40 22.65 -1.20 14.49
CA ASP A 40 22.34 -0.19 13.49
C ASP A 40 21.67 1.03 14.16
N THR A 41 22.01 2.25 13.74
CA THR A 41 21.36 3.48 14.20
C THR A 41 20.17 3.80 13.30
N TYR A 42 19.09 4.33 13.84
CA TYR A 42 17.90 4.68 13.07
C TYR A 42 17.45 6.07 13.48
N TYR A 43 17.12 6.92 12.50
CA TYR A 43 16.45 8.17 12.78
C TYR A 43 14.97 7.89 13.01
N THR A 44 14.50 8.13 14.24
CA THR A 44 13.12 7.83 14.66
C THR A 44 12.29 9.09 14.83
N GLY A 45 12.87 10.27 14.63
CA GLY A 45 12.15 11.52 14.73
C GLY A 45 12.99 12.73 14.32
N TRP A 46 12.29 13.82 14.05
CA TRP A 46 12.86 15.10 13.66
C TRP A 46 12.24 16.20 14.51
N LYS A 47 13.06 17.15 14.94
CA LYS A 47 12.60 18.44 15.44
C LYS A 47 12.72 19.43 14.30
N LEU A 48 11.59 19.98 13.88
CA LEU A 48 11.51 20.99 12.83
C LEU A 48 11.25 22.35 13.47
N ASN A 49 11.73 23.42 12.83
CA ASN A 49 11.33 24.78 13.22
C ASN A 49 9.85 25.03 12.88
N TRP A 50 9.28 26.11 13.44
CA TRP A 50 7.86 26.40 13.27
C TRP A 50 7.47 26.65 11.81
N ASP A 51 8.28 27.39 11.06
CA ASP A 51 8.01 27.71 9.66
C ASP A 51 7.95 26.45 8.78
N SER A 52 8.84 25.49 9.02
CA SER A 52 8.84 24.19 8.33
C SER A 52 7.60 23.37 8.69
N LEU A 53 7.20 23.32 9.96
CA LEU A 53 5.97 22.64 10.39
C LEU A 53 4.73 23.27 9.77
N GLN A 54 4.63 24.60 9.79
CA GLN A 54 3.51 25.32 9.20
C GLN A 54 3.42 25.03 7.69
N MET A 55 4.54 25.05 6.98
CA MET A 55 4.59 24.68 5.57
C MET A 55 4.11 23.25 5.31
N LEU A 56 4.45 22.28 6.18
CA LEU A 56 3.95 20.90 6.05
C LEU A 56 2.43 20.83 6.21
N ILE A 57 1.87 21.57 7.17
CA ILE A 57 0.42 21.60 7.42
C ILE A 57 -0.30 22.25 6.24
N GLU A 58 0.19 23.39 5.76
CA GLU A 58 -0.40 24.13 4.63
C GLU A 58 -0.39 23.30 3.34
N ARG A 59 0.67 22.53 3.11
CA ARG A 59 0.79 21.61 1.97
C ARG A 59 0.02 20.30 2.17
N LYS A 60 -0.61 20.11 3.33
CA LYS A 60 -1.30 18.86 3.72
C LYS A 60 -0.36 17.65 3.69
N GLU A 61 0.91 17.87 3.98
CA GLU A 61 1.92 16.82 4.13
C GLU A 61 1.97 16.31 5.57
N LEU A 62 1.64 17.17 6.53
CA LEU A 62 1.45 16.86 7.95
C LEU A 62 -0.01 17.13 8.32
N HIS A 63 -0.70 16.08 8.74
CA HIS A 63 -2.06 16.16 9.27
C HIS A 63 -1.99 16.23 10.78
N ILE A 64 -2.66 17.21 11.36
CA ILE A 64 -2.76 17.37 12.81
C ILE A 64 -4.22 17.26 13.19
N THR A 65 -4.51 16.33 14.09
CA THR A 65 -5.80 16.18 14.76
C THR A 65 -5.60 16.43 16.25
N PRO A 66 -6.68 16.59 17.05
CA PRO A 66 -6.56 16.75 18.50
C PRO A 66 -5.87 15.57 19.21
N THR A 67 -5.88 14.37 18.62
CA THR A 67 -5.39 13.13 19.24
C THR A 67 -4.10 12.61 18.65
N GLU A 68 -3.80 12.96 17.40
CA GLU A 68 -2.64 12.44 16.67
C GLU A 68 -2.17 13.42 15.59
N SER A 69 -0.89 13.31 15.27
CA SER A 69 -0.29 13.94 14.08
C SER A 69 0.29 12.85 13.19
N SER A 70 -0.02 12.89 11.90
CA SER A 70 0.43 11.91 10.92
C SER A 70 1.04 12.58 9.71
N ILE A 71 2.09 11.96 9.15
CA ILE A 71 2.71 12.42 7.92
C ILE A 71 2.25 11.55 6.77
N ASP A 72 1.98 12.17 5.63
CA ASP A 72 1.70 11.45 4.40
C ASP A 72 2.95 10.61 4.02
N PRO A 73 2.85 9.27 3.94
CA PRO A 73 3.99 8.41 3.63
C PRO A 73 4.53 8.67 2.22
N GLN A 74 3.65 8.98 1.26
CA GLN A 74 4.03 9.29 -0.12
C GLN A 74 4.88 10.56 -0.19
N VAL A 75 4.62 11.57 0.65
CA VAL A 75 5.46 12.77 0.77
C VAL A 75 6.85 12.40 1.29
N HIS A 76 6.93 11.61 2.36
CA HIS A 76 8.20 11.20 2.96
C HIS A 76 9.07 10.44 1.94
N ILE A 77 8.50 9.41 1.31
CA ILE A 77 9.19 8.59 0.30
C ILE A 77 9.71 9.43 -0.86
N THR A 78 8.94 10.44 -1.29
CA THR A 78 9.33 11.31 -2.40
C THR A 78 10.53 12.19 -2.05
N LYS A 79 10.64 12.63 -0.79
CA LYS A 79 11.72 13.51 -0.32
C LYS A 79 12.93 12.77 0.20
N SER A 80 12.78 11.50 0.56
CA SER A 80 13.83 10.66 1.10
C SER A 80 14.02 9.41 0.23
N PRO A 81 14.88 9.43 -0.79
CA PRO A 81 15.15 8.24 -1.59
C PRO A 81 15.70 7.10 -0.72
N GLY A 82 15.12 5.92 -0.85
CA GLY A 82 15.36 4.81 0.07
C GLY A 82 14.76 3.49 -0.38
N LEU A 83 14.94 2.47 0.46
CA LEU A 83 14.24 1.20 0.39
C LEU A 83 13.15 1.21 1.45
N TYR A 84 11.92 0.96 1.03
CA TYR A 84 10.74 0.96 1.89
C TYR A 84 10.01 -0.35 1.73
N SER A 85 9.40 -0.85 2.80
CA SER A 85 8.42 -1.92 2.68
C SER A 85 7.13 -1.59 3.43
N PHE A 86 6.02 -1.93 2.80
CA PHE A 86 4.67 -1.77 3.33
C PHE A 86 4.11 -3.15 3.57
N SER A 87 3.57 -3.36 4.77
CA SER A 87 3.01 -4.64 5.16
C SER A 87 1.74 -4.45 5.97
N TRP A 88 0.86 -5.44 5.88
CA TRP A 88 -0.31 -5.54 6.74
C TRP A 88 0.00 -6.52 7.87
N SER A 89 -0.15 -6.06 9.11
CA SER A 89 0.08 -6.87 10.32
C SER A 89 -1.13 -7.70 10.69
N THR A 90 -0.90 -8.66 11.57
CA THR A 90 -1.91 -9.50 12.20
C THR A 90 -2.95 -8.69 12.98
N ASP A 91 -2.52 -7.55 13.52
CA ASP A 91 -3.33 -6.72 14.43
C ASP A 91 -4.21 -5.73 13.65
N HIS A 92 -4.42 -5.97 12.35
CA HIS A 92 -5.18 -5.11 11.44
C HIS A 92 -4.58 -3.71 11.25
N GLU A 93 -3.29 -3.57 11.51
CA GLU A 93 -2.54 -2.33 11.35
C GLU A 93 -1.62 -2.40 10.12
N PHE A 94 -1.40 -1.23 9.51
CA PHE A 94 -0.43 -1.07 8.43
C PHE A 94 0.92 -0.66 9.01
N TYR A 95 1.99 -1.23 8.47
CA TYR A 95 3.35 -0.89 8.87
C TYR A 95 4.18 -0.47 7.67
N LEU A 96 4.87 0.66 7.82
CA LEU A 96 5.95 1.12 6.95
C LEU A 96 7.28 0.79 7.63
N HIS A 97 8.10 -0.02 6.96
CA HIS A 97 9.45 -0.34 7.40
C HIS A 97 10.49 0.36 6.54
N PHE A 98 11.56 0.80 7.18
CA PHE A 98 12.68 1.50 6.55
C PHE A 98 13.86 0.56 6.37
N GLY A 99 14.45 0.53 5.17
CA GLY A 99 15.75 -0.10 4.92
C GLY A 99 15.75 -1.64 4.91
N ASP A 100 14.60 -2.29 4.89
CA ASP A 100 14.51 -3.75 4.89
C ASP A 100 14.32 -4.33 3.47
N ASP A 101 15.37 -4.99 3.00
CA ASP A 101 15.44 -5.86 1.81
C ASP A 101 15.91 -7.28 2.22
N ARG A 102 15.88 -7.61 3.52
CA ARG A 102 16.51 -8.82 4.03
C ARG A 102 15.65 -10.05 3.71
N GLY A 103 15.84 -10.59 2.51
CA GLY A 103 15.59 -11.99 2.18
C GLY A 103 14.22 -12.34 1.61
N LYS A 104 13.38 -11.35 1.28
CA LYS A 104 12.13 -11.58 0.55
C LYS A 104 12.19 -10.88 -0.81
N GLN A 105 12.78 -11.55 -1.80
CA GLN A 105 12.48 -11.21 -3.20
C GLN A 105 10.97 -11.30 -3.36
N GLY A 106 10.33 -10.22 -3.82
CA GLY A 106 8.91 -10.29 -4.13
C GLY A 106 8.66 -11.39 -5.17
N ASP A 107 7.54 -12.09 -5.04
CA ASP A 107 7.09 -13.07 -6.02
C ASP A 107 6.80 -12.39 -7.38
N TYR A 108 6.50 -11.09 -7.35
CA TYR A 108 6.20 -10.29 -8.54
C TYR A 108 6.95 -8.97 -8.49
N ALA A 109 7.40 -8.50 -9.64
CA ALA A 109 7.90 -7.14 -9.82
C ALA A 109 6.95 -6.38 -10.74
N PHE A 110 6.67 -5.12 -10.42
CA PHE A 110 5.94 -4.24 -11.31
C PHE A 110 6.48 -2.81 -11.30
N ARG A 111 6.14 -2.10 -12.37
CA ARG A 111 6.27 -0.65 -12.47
C ARG A 111 4.88 -0.07 -12.57
N GLU A 112 4.71 1.16 -12.12
CA GLU A 112 3.48 1.90 -12.36
C GLU A 112 3.29 2.18 -13.86
N GLY A 113 2.08 2.57 -14.23
CA GLY A 113 1.72 2.96 -15.59
C GLY A 113 0.55 2.17 -16.15
N HIS A 114 0.32 2.29 -17.45
CA HIS A 114 -0.87 1.77 -18.10
C HIS A 114 -0.94 0.23 -18.04
N ARG A 115 -1.99 -0.31 -17.43
CA ARG A 115 -2.20 -1.75 -17.24
C ARG A 115 -3.60 -2.17 -17.64
N LYS A 116 -3.71 -3.45 -18.01
CA LYS A 116 -4.99 -4.15 -18.12
C LYS A 116 -5.39 -4.68 -16.74
N VAL A 117 -6.62 -4.41 -16.34
CA VAL A 117 -7.21 -4.88 -15.09
C VAL A 117 -8.54 -5.55 -15.41
N GLU A 118 -8.73 -6.78 -14.93
CA GLU A 118 -10.01 -7.48 -15.01
C GLU A 118 -10.73 -7.38 -13.66
N LEU A 119 -11.98 -6.93 -13.70
CA LEU A 119 -12.86 -6.80 -12.54
C LEU A 119 -14.24 -7.33 -12.94
N LEU A 120 -14.78 -8.28 -12.17
CA LEU A 120 -16.08 -8.92 -12.42
C LEU A 120 -16.21 -9.57 -13.81
N GLY A 121 -15.09 -10.01 -14.39
CA GLY A 121 -15.04 -10.60 -15.73
C GLY A 121 -15.00 -9.58 -16.89
N GLU A 122 -15.05 -8.29 -16.58
CA GLU A 122 -14.86 -7.21 -17.55
C GLU A 122 -13.41 -6.72 -17.55
N ASN A 123 -12.90 -6.35 -18.72
CA ASN A 123 -11.54 -5.85 -18.88
C ASN A 123 -11.55 -4.32 -18.95
N TYR A 124 -10.68 -3.71 -18.17
CA TYR A 124 -10.45 -2.27 -18.12
C TYR A 124 -8.99 -1.97 -18.39
N PHE A 125 -8.72 -0.75 -18.88
CA PHE A 125 -7.38 -0.26 -19.16
C PHE A 125 -7.19 1.09 -18.48
N GLY A 126 -6.11 1.25 -17.74
CA GLY A 126 -5.86 2.49 -17.01
C GLY A 126 -4.51 2.48 -16.32
N ASP A 127 -4.07 3.65 -15.87
CA ASP A 127 -2.82 3.75 -15.12
C ASP A 127 -2.97 3.10 -13.75
N LEU A 128 -2.09 2.14 -13.46
CA LEU A 128 -1.96 1.52 -12.16
C LEU A 128 -0.86 2.23 -11.37
N LYS A 129 -1.19 2.66 -10.16
CA LYS A 129 -0.24 3.19 -9.18
C LYS A 129 -0.42 2.54 -7.81
N PHE A 130 0.62 2.53 -7.00
CA PHE A 130 0.53 2.19 -5.58
C PHE A 130 0.67 3.47 -4.77
N ASP A 131 -0.30 3.73 -3.90
CA ASP A 131 -0.35 4.97 -3.11
C ASP A 131 -0.64 4.62 -1.65
N PRO A 132 0.37 4.57 -0.78
CA PRO A 132 0.18 4.20 0.62
C PRO A 132 -0.53 5.30 1.42
N SER A 133 -0.81 6.46 0.84
CA SER A 133 -1.60 7.52 1.46
C SER A 133 -3.10 7.30 1.28
N GLU A 134 -3.50 6.42 0.38
CA GLU A 134 -4.90 6.04 0.18
C GLU A 134 -5.22 4.81 1.04
N GLU A 135 -6.20 4.92 1.94
CA GLU A 135 -6.61 3.80 2.78
C GLU A 135 -7.24 2.68 1.95
N ALA A 136 -8.20 3.05 1.08
CA ALA A 136 -8.93 2.15 0.20
C ALA A 136 -8.28 2.02 -1.17
N THR A 137 -8.57 0.92 -1.87
CA THR A 137 -8.17 0.79 -3.27
C THR A 137 -9.16 1.56 -4.15
N ILE A 138 -8.65 2.44 -5.00
CA ILE A 138 -9.47 3.32 -5.83
C ILE A 138 -9.58 2.74 -7.23
N LEU A 139 -10.82 2.66 -7.73
CA LEU A 139 -11.12 2.18 -9.07
C LEU A 139 -11.54 3.38 -9.96
N PRO A 140 -11.13 3.42 -11.24
CA PRO A 140 -11.68 4.39 -12.18
C PRO A 140 -13.21 4.29 -12.24
N LYS A 141 -13.89 5.42 -12.43
CA LYS A 141 -15.35 5.53 -12.49
C LYS A 141 -16.03 4.48 -13.38
N GLU A 142 -15.43 4.18 -14.54
CA GLU A 142 -15.95 3.17 -15.46
C GLU A 142 -15.99 1.77 -14.80
N ALA A 143 -14.87 1.32 -14.24
CA ALA A 143 -14.78 0.05 -13.52
C ALA A 143 -15.66 0.04 -12.25
N TYR A 144 -15.71 1.15 -11.53
CA TYR A 144 -16.52 1.28 -10.32
C TYR A 144 -18.02 1.19 -10.60
N THR A 145 -18.47 1.61 -11.77
CA THR A 145 -19.89 1.54 -12.18
C THR A 145 -20.38 0.08 -12.26
N GLY A 146 -19.55 -0.83 -12.79
CA GLY A 146 -19.84 -2.27 -12.81
C GLY A 146 -19.96 -2.85 -11.40
N LEU A 147 -19.00 -2.51 -10.53
CA LEU A 147 -19.02 -2.91 -9.12
C LEU A 147 -20.26 -2.42 -8.39
N LYS A 148 -20.62 -1.14 -8.56
CA LYS A 148 -21.83 -0.55 -7.97
C LYS A 148 -23.10 -1.32 -8.33
N LYS A 149 -23.27 -1.66 -9.62
CA LYS A 149 -24.43 -2.44 -10.09
C LYS A 149 -24.47 -3.82 -9.42
N ALA A 150 -23.33 -4.51 -9.34
CA ALA A 150 -23.23 -5.81 -8.69
C ALA A 150 -23.58 -5.74 -7.20
N LEU A 151 -23.05 -4.74 -6.48
CA LEU A 151 -23.31 -4.52 -5.06
C LEU A 151 -24.78 -4.16 -4.76
N HIS A 152 -25.39 -3.31 -5.58
CA HIS A 152 -26.81 -3.01 -5.49
C HIS A 152 -27.67 -4.28 -5.66
N GLY A 153 -27.29 -5.18 -6.58
CA GLY A 153 -27.98 -6.44 -6.82
C GLY A 153 -28.04 -7.37 -5.59
N ILE A 154 -27.07 -7.25 -4.68
CA ILE A 154 -27.01 -8.01 -3.42
C ILE A 154 -27.39 -7.17 -2.18
N ARG A 155 -28.06 -6.03 -2.39
CA ARG A 155 -28.59 -5.12 -1.35
C ARG A 155 -27.51 -4.47 -0.48
N PHE A 156 -26.34 -4.21 -1.03
CA PHE A 156 -25.37 -3.32 -0.38
C PHE A 156 -25.77 -1.86 -0.64
N THR A 157 -25.56 -1.00 0.36
CA THR A 157 -25.90 0.43 0.32
C THR A 157 -24.63 1.28 0.38
N PRO A 158 -24.59 2.43 -0.32
CA PRO A 158 -23.46 3.33 -0.27
C PRO A 158 -23.35 4.02 1.10
N ARG A 159 -22.12 4.23 1.56
CA ARG A 159 -21.76 5.03 2.74
C ARG A 159 -21.32 6.43 2.32
N ILE A 160 -21.23 7.33 3.30
CA ILE A 160 -20.80 8.73 3.09
C ILE A 160 -19.34 8.81 2.60
N ASP A 161 -18.49 7.87 3.02
CA ASP A 161 -17.08 7.76 2.64
C ASP A 161 -16.88 7.12 1.24
N GLY A 162 -17.96 6.90 0.49
CA GLY A 162 -17.92 6.33 -0.86
C GLY A 162 -17.82 4.80 -0.92
N ARG A 163 -17.62 4.13 0.23
CA ARG A 163 -17.63 2.67 0.35
C ARG A 163 -19.06 2.12 0.29
N TYR A 164 -19.20 0.80 0.20
CA TYR A 164 -20.48 0.10 0.29
C TYR A 164 -20.52 -0.81 1.51
N GLU A 165 -21.69 -0.92 2.14
CA GLU A 165 -21.92 -1.85 3.25
C GLU A 165 -23.17 -2.69 3.06
N GLY A 166 -23.19 -3.87 3.68
CA GLY A 166 -24.32 -4.78 3.64
C GLY A 166 -24.07 -6.03 4.47
N LYS A 167 -24.97 -7.01 4.40
CA LYS A 167 -24.81 -8.27 5.15
C LYS A 167 -23.71 -9.13 4.55
N CYS A 168 -22.79 -9.62 5.37
CA CYS A 168 -21.71 -10.52 4.96
C CYS A 168 -22.24 -11.77 4.26
N LYS A 169 -23.36 -12.33 4.76
CA LYS A 169 -23.99 -13.51 4.15
C LYS A 169 -24.37 -13.33 2.68
N SER A 170 -24.75 -12.11 2.27
CA SER A 170 -25.11 -11.83 0.87
C SER A 170 -23.89 -11.95 -0.06
N ILE A 171 -22.75 -11.41 0.37
CA ILE A 171 -21.48 -11.54 -0.34
C ILE A 171 -20.97 -13.00 -0.31
N ASP A 172 -21.06 -13.67 0.83
CA ASP A 172 -20.63 -15.06 0.96
C ASP A 172 -21.47 -16.00 0.05
N ALA A 173 -22.76 -15.72 -0.10
CA ALA A 173 -23.62 -16.43 -1.03
C ALA A 173 -23.23 -16.17 -2.50
N LEU A 174 -22.96 -14.91 -2.86
CA LEU A 174 -22.48 -14.55 -4.20
C LEU A 174 -21.17 -15.27 -4.53
N MET A 175 -20.22 -15.29 -3.59
CA MET A 175 -18.94 -15.99 -3.74
C MET A 175 -19.06 -17.52 -3.81
N LYS A 176 -20.16 -18.10 -3.31
CA LYS A 176 -20.41 -19.55 -3.36
C LYS A 176 -21.18 -19.99 -4.61
N ALA A 177 -22.08 -19.16 -5.12
CA ALA A 177 -23.00 -19.50 -6.22
C ALA A 177 -22.29 -19.71 -7.57
N THR A 178 -21.20 -19.00 -7.77
CA THR A 178 -20.33 -18.94 -8.96
C THR A 178 -19.28 -20.05 -9.01
N LYS A 179 -19.59 -21.24 -8.47
CA LYS A 179 -18.71 -22.43 -8.44
C LYS A 179 -18.00 -22.78 -9.76
N TYR A 180 -18.46 -22.23 -10.89
CA TYR A 180 -17.96 -22.47 -12.24
C TYR A 180 -17.08 -21.36 -12.83
N GLU A 181 -16.97 -20.17 -12.22
CA GLU A 181 -16.08 -19.10 -12.69
C GLU A 181 -15.32 -18.40 -11.54
N PRO A 182 -14.25 -19.02 -11.00
CA PRO A 182 -13.43 -18.42 -9.93
C PRO A 182 -12.76 -17.09 -10.31
N LEU A 183 -12.76 -16.71 -11.59
CA LEU A 183 -12.26 -15.43 -12.09
C LEU A 183 -13.12 -14.24 -11.63
N ARG A 184 -14.43 -14.43 -11.44
CA ARG A 184 -15.34 -13.37 -10.96
C ARG A 184 -15.16 -13.00 -9.50
N HIS A 185 -14.26 -13.64 -8.75
CA HIS A 185 -14.01 -13.35 -7.33
C HIS A 185 -12.71 -12.61 -7.08
N SER A 186 -12.07 -12.17 -8.13
CA SER A 186 -10.78 -11.53 -8.04
C SER A 186 -10.74 -10.26 -8.86
N LEU A 187 -9.97 -9.31 -8.35
CA LEU A 187 -9.34 -8.29 -9.15
C LEU A 187 -8.10 -8.94 -9.77
N ILE A 188 -8.00 -8.97 -11.10
CA ILE A 188 -6.83 -9.51 -11.79
C ILE A 188 -6.10 -8.36 -12.46
N ILE A 189 -4.84 -8.17 -12.10
CA ILE A 189 -3.99 -7.13 -12.66
C ILE A 189 -2.95 -7.81 -13.54
N PHE A 190 -2.91 -7.48 -14.82
CA PHE A 190 -1.93 -8.03 -15.74
C PHE A 190 -0.66 -7.17 -15.66
N LEU A 191 0.32 -7.60 -14.84
CA LEU A 191 1.59 -6.90 -14.66
C LEU A 191 2.42 -6.92 -15.95
N THR A 192 2.33 -8.03 -16.69
CA THR A 192 2.68 -8.19 -18.10
C THR A 192 1.59 -9.02 -18.79
N GLU A 193 1.69 -9.23 -20.11
CA GLU A 193 0.73 -10.06 -20.86
C GLU A 193 0.56 -11.49 -20.30
N HIS A 194 1.57 -12.03 -19.63
CA HIS A 194 1.59 -13.42 -19.16
C HIS A 194 1.60 -13.59 -17.64
N TYR A 195 1.72 -12.50 -16.87
CA TYR A 195 1.80 -12.56 -15.41
C TYR A 195 0.61 -11.84 -14.76
N PRO A 196 -0.55 -12.53 -14.63
CA PRO A 196 -1.69 -12.01 -13.90
C PRO A 196 -1.47 -12.09 -12.39
N LEU A 197 -1.53 -10.95 -11.73
CA LEU A 197 -1.62 -10.83 -10.28
C LEU A 197 -3.08 -10.95 -9.88
N ARG A 198 -3.43 -12.00 -9.12
CA ARG A 198 -4.80 -12.27 -8.70
C ARG A 198 -5.01 -11.86 -7.24
N ILE A 199 -5.95 -10.96 -7.00
CA ILE A 199 -6.31 -10.48 -5.67
C ILE A 199 -7.77 -10.84 -5.39
N TYR A 200 -8.02 -11.70 -4.41
CA TYR A 200 -9.38 -12.11 -4.06
C TYR A 200 -10.17 -10.94 -3.46
N TYR A 201 -11.48 -10.86 -3.76
CA TYR A 201 -12.32 -9.79 -3.20
C TYR A 201 -12.42 -9.82 -1.69
N SER A 202 -12.24 -10.98 -1.06
CA SER A 202 -12.16 -11.08 0.40
C SER A 202 -11.05 -10.22 1.01
N THR A 203 -10.00 -9.88 0.26
CA THR A 203 -8.98 -8.91 0.66
C THR A 203 -9.55 -7.52 0.90
N PHE A 204 -10.54 -7.11 0.10
CA PHE A 204 -11.17 -5.80 0.17
C PHE A 204 -12.45 -5.80 1.01
N LEU A 205 -12.66 -6.80 1.87
CA LEU A 205 -13.82 -6.86 2.77
C LEU A 205 -13.40 -6.62 4.21
N LEU A 206 -13.98 -5.59 4.82
CA LEU A 206 -13.91 -5.37 6.26
C LEU A 206 -15.13 -6.02 6.90
N ARG A 207 -14.94 -6.90 7.88
CA ARG A 207 -16.03 -7.57 8.60
C ARG A 207 -16.21 -6.97 9.97
N ASN A 208 -17.44 -6.54 10.29
CA ASN A 208 -17.86 -6.09 11.61
C ASN A 208 -19.16 -6.82 11.98
N GLY A 209 -19.03 -7.96 12.66
CA GLY A 209 -20.16 -8.84 12.95
C GLY A 209 -20.79 -9.42 11.68
N ASP A 210 -22.11 -9.23 11.50
CA ASP A 210 -22.85 -9.65 10.29
C ASP A 210 -22.76 -8.61 9.16
N THR A 211 -22.12 -7.46 9.40
CA THR A 211 -21.96 -6.38 8.41
C THR A 211 -20.60 -6.48 7.75
N CYS A 212 -20.59 -6.37 6.42
CA CYS A 212 -19.40 -6.32 5.58
C CYS A 212 -19.34 -4.97 4.89
N ILE A 213 -18.15 -4.36 4.86
CA ILE A 213 -17.86 -3.13 4.13
C ILE A 213 -16.89 -3.48 2.99
N VAL A 214 -17.18 -3.00 1.79
CA VAL A 214 -16.31 -3.14 0.61
C VAL A 214 -15.36 -1.96 0.56
N ASP A 215 -14.06 -2.25 0.70
CA ASP A 215 -12.96 -1.29 0.79
C ASP A 215 -12.38 -0.95 -0.59
N LEU A 216 -13.30 -0.68 -1.52
CA LEU A 216 -13.06 -0.21 -2.88
C LEU A 216 -13.87 1.07 -3.08
N ILE A 217 -13.26 2.14 -3.58
CA ILE A 217 -13.93 3.43 -3.77
C ILE A 217 -13.80 3.96 -5.20
N GLU A 218 -14.67 4.89 -5.57
CA GLU A 218 -14.66 5.54 -6.88
C GLU A 218 -13.53 6.57 -6.98
N GLY A 219 -12.79 6.54 -8.08
CA GLY A 219 -11.84 7.58 -8.48
C GLY A 219 -12.07 8.05 -9.90
N THR A 220 -11.23 8.99 -10.34
CA THR A 220 -11.43 9.68 -11.61
C THR A 220 -10.93 8.89 -12.81
N LYS A 221 -9.66 8.45 -12.81
CA LYS A 221 -8.99 7.94 -14.03
C LYS A 221 -8.08 6.74 -13.83
N SER A 222 -7.51 6.55 -12.65
CA SER A 222 -6.44 5.59 -12.41
C SER A 222 -6.87 4.51 -11.43
N PHE A 223 -6.28 3.33 -11.57
CA PHE A 223 -6.32 2.29 -10.55
C PHE A 223 -5.28 2.61 -9.49
N VAL A 224 -5.71 2.82 -8.25
CA VAL A 224 -4.83 3.16 -7.12
C VAL A 224 -4.88 2.04 -6.12
N LEU A 225 -3.79 1.30 -5.99
CA LEU A 225 -3.63 0.29 -4.94
C LEU A 225 -3.31 1.03 -3.65
N GLY A 226 -4.32 1.19 -2.79
CA GLY A 226 -4.17 1.78 -1.46
C GLY A 226 -3.72 0.76 -0.40
N CYS A 227 -3.72 1.15 0.87
CA CYS A 227 -3.34 0.29 2.00
C CYS A 227 -4.18 -0.99 2.11
N SER A 228 -5.44 -0.96 1.70
CA SER A 228 -6.29 -2.16 1.60
C SER A 228 -5.69 -3.29 0.76
N PHE A 229 -4.86 -2.98 -0.24
CA PHE A 229 -4.14 -3.96 -1.06
C PHE A 229 -3.12 -4.76 -0.23
N LEU A 230 -2.57 -4.16 0.85
CA LEU A 230 -1.53 -4.76 1.69
C LEU A 230 -2.01 -6.03 2.42
N LYS A 231 -3.32 -6.19 2.58
CA LYS A 231 -3.96 -7.40 3.12
C LYS A 231 -3.70 -8.65 2.28
N ALA A 232 -3.31 -8.49 1.00
CA ALA A 232 -2.93 -9.59 0.12
C ALA A 232 -1.43 -9.64 -0.16
N TYR A 233 -0.78 -8.48 -0.29
CA TYR A 233 0.62 -8.40 -0.69
C TYR A 233 1.37 -7.33 0.10
N SER A 234 2.53 -7.67 0.65
CA SER A 234 3.50 -6.65 1.05
C SER A 234 4.10 -5.99 -0.19
N VAL A 235 4.33 -4.68 -0.12
CA VAL A 235 4.89 -3.88 -1.22
C VAL A 235 6.27 -3.39 -0.82
N PHE A 236 7.29 -3.73 -1.61
CA PHE A 236 8.64 -3.21 -1.46
C PHE A 236 8.87 -2.14 -2.51
N VAL A 237 9.34 -0.97 -2.09
CA VAL A 237 9.56 0.18 -2.97
C VAL A 237 11.02 0.57 -2.93
N ASN A 238 11.69 0.52 -4.08
CA ASN A 238 13.02 1.08 -4.26
C ASN A 238 12.92 2.41 -5.00
N THR A 239 13.28 3.49 -4.30
CA THR A 239 13.24 4.87 -4.81
C THR A 239 14.62 5.48 -5.06
N LYS A 240 15.70 4.70 -4.93
CA LYS A 240 17.09 5.18 -5.15
C LYS A 240 17.44 5.39 -6.63
N GLY A 241 16.63 4.91 -7.56
CA GLY A 241 16.83 5.06 -9.01
C GLY A 241 15.91 6.12 -9.63
N GLU A 242 16.13 6.41 -10.91
CA GLU A 242 15.29 7.34 -11.70
C GLU A 242 13.82 6.89 -11.79
N THR A 243 13.59 5.58 -11.67
CA THR A 243 12.25 4.98 -11.69
C THR A 243 12.00 4.18 -10.43
N ARG A 244 10.82 4.37 -9.84
CA ARG A 244 10.35 3.56 -8.71
C ARG A 244 10.14 2.13 -9.18
N LYS A 245 10.75 1.18 -8.48
CA LYS A 245 10.54 -0.25 -8.69
C LYS A 245 9.75 -0.80 -7.53
N PHE A 246 8.73 -1.58 -7.83
CA PHE A 246 7.87 -2.20 -6.84
C PHE A 246 8.02 -3.71 -6.93
N GLU A 247 8.18 -4.35 -5.78
CA GLU A 247 8.12 -5.80 -5.65
C GLU A 247 6.99 -6.18 -4.70
N LEU A 248 6.34 -7.31 -4.97
CA LEU A 248 5.17 -7.78 -4.25
C LEU A 248 5.49 -9.15 -3.63
N GLY A 249 5.51 -9.22 -2.30
CA GLY A 249 5.57 -10.48 -1.57
C GLY A 249 4.16 -10.87 -1.11
N ARG A 250 3.75 -12.13 -1.26
CA ARG A 250 2.47 -12.57 -0.67
C ARG A 250 2.49 -12.39 0.85
N THR A 251 1.42 -11.82 1.40
CA THR A 251 1.22 -11.76 2.85
C THR A 251 0.93 -13.17 3.35
N ASP A 252 1.84 -13.75 4.12
CA ASP A 252 1.71 -15.13 4.62
C ASP A 252 0.51 -15.23 5.59
N LYS A 253 -0.60 -15.82 5.11
CA LYS A 253 -1.81 -16.02 5.94
C LYS A 253 -1.70 -17.19 6.93
N ARG A 254 -0.58 -17.92 6.94
CA ARG A 254 -0.45 -19.19 7.69
C ARG A 254 -0.46 -19.06 9.21
N ASN A 255 -0.41 -17.84 9.74
CA ASN A 255 -0.50 -17.59 11.19
C ASN A 255 -1.91 -17.22 11.68
N HIS A 256 -2.96 -17.37 10.85
CA HIS A 256 -4.30 -16.81 11.12
C HIS A 256 -5.44 -17.83 11.27
N ALA A 257 -5.14 -19.08 11.59
CA ALA A 257 -6.15 -20.06 12.00
C ALA A 257 -5.88 -20.47 13.46
N ASN A 258 -6.33 -19.64 14.40
CA ASN A 258 -6.58 -20.01 15.80
C ASN A 258 -7.97 -19.53 16.18
#